data_AF-A0A812N520-F1
#
_entry.id   AF-A0A812N520-F1
#
_cell.length_a   1.000
_cell.length_b   1.000
_cell.length_c   1.000
_cell.angle_alpha   90.00
_cell.angle_beta   90.00
_cell.angle_gamma   90.00
#
_symmetry.space_group_name_H-M   'P 1'
#
loop_
_entity.id
_entity.type
_entity.pdbx_description
1 polymer ?
#
loop_
_entity_poly.entity_id
_entity_poly.type
_entity_poly.pdbx_seq_one_letter_code
_entity_poly.pdbx_strand_id
1 'polypeptide(L)' 'MSACGSAGHWPLVLELFNQMTSEDLEATEISAAAALAPLAAASAWGAALALAEVIERRGLLLNSAVYECAIEACF' A
#
# COMPACT_ATOMS: atom_id res chain seq x y z
N MET A 1 -2.01 15.15 4.24
CA MET A 1 -1.63 13.83 4.76
C MET A 1 -1.45 12.87 3.58
N SER A 2 -0.44 13.13 2.76
CA SER A 2 -0.07 12.28 1.62
C SER A 2 1.45 12.18 1.71
N ALA A 3 1.93 11.16 2.42
CA ALA A 3 3.36 11.03 2.68
C ALA A 3 4.14 10.60 1.42
N CYS A 4 3.47 10.16 0.33
CA CYS A 4 4.14 9.79 -0.91
C CYS A 4 3.21 9.89 -2.15
N GLY A 5 2.42 10.95 -2.30
CA GLY A 5 1.50 11.10 -3.45
C GLY A 5 2.15 11.35 -4.82
N SER A 6 3.41 10.94 -5.03
CA SER A 6 4.08 11.08 -6.33
C SER A 6 4.47 9.69 -6.80
N ALA A 7 4.03 9.33 -8.02
CA ALA A 7 4.31 8.07 -8.70
C ALA A 7 5.81 7.68 -8.77
N GLY A 8 6.74 8.57 -8.40
CA GLY A 8 8.18 8.28 -8.30
C GLY A 8 8.65 7.70 -6.96
N HIS A 9 7.83 7.75 -5.89
CA HIS A 9 8.27 7.37 -4.54
C HIS A 9 7.63 6.08 -4.00
N TRP A 10 6.91 5.32 -4.82
CA TRP A 10 6.34 4.02 -4.40
C TRP A 10 7.37 3.02 -3.84
N PRO A 11 8.66 2.99 -4.23
CA PRO A 11 9.63 2.09 -3.60
C PRO A 11 9.90 2.46 -2.14
N LEU A 12 9.96 3.77 -1.83
CA LEU A 12 10.15 4.29 -0.47
C LEU A 12 8.95 3.94 0.42
N VAL A 13 7.76 3.93 -0.16
CA VAL A 13 6.52 3.58 0.51
C VAL A 13 6.49 2.11 0.91
N LEU A 14 6.92 1.22 0.01
CA LEU A 14 7.06 -0.20 0.32
C LEU A 14 8.10 -0.42 1.43
N GLU A 15 9.21 0.31 1.38
CA GLU A 15 10.26 0.24 2.40
C GLU A 15 9.73 0.70 3.77
N LEU A 16 9.04 1.84 3.83
CA LEU A 16 8.38 2.34 5.04
C LEU A 16 7.30 1.39 5.56
N PHE A 17 6.50 0.81 4.66
CA PHE A 17 5.48 -0.15 5.05
C PHE A 17 6.12 -1.42 5.62
N ASN A 18 7.15 -1.96 4.97
CA ASN A 18 7.92 -3.10 5.47
C ASN A 18 8.61 -2.79 6.80
N GLN A 19 9.11 -1.56 6.98
CA GLN A 19 9.74 -1.14 8.23
C GLN A 19 8.71 -1.06 9.37
N MET A 20 7.54 -0.43 9.14
CA MET A 20 6.41 -0.49 10.10
C MET A 20 6.03 -1.93 10.43
N THR A 21 5.98 -2.78 9.41
CA THR A 21 5.66 -4.21 9.51
C THR A 21 6.71 -4.96 10.34
N SER A 22 7.99 -4.59 10.23
CA SER A 22 9.11 -5.20 10.96
C SER A 22 9.21 -4.75 12.41
N GLU A 23 8.72 -3.55 12.72
CA GLU A 23 8.73 -2.99 14.08
C GLU A 23 7.46 -3.34 14.89
N ASP A 24 6.60 -4.21 14.36
CA ASP A 24 5.27 -4.53 14.93
C ASP A 24 4.42 -3.28 15.25
N LEU A 25 4.70 -2.18 14.54
CA LEU A 25 3.81 -1.02 14.54
C LEU A 25 2.51 -1.47 13.88
N GLU A 26 1.38 -1.22 14.54
CA GLU A 26 0.05 -1.50 13.99
C GLU A 26 -0.13 -0.74 12.67
N ALA A 27 0.23 -1.38 11.57
CA ALA A 27 -0.12 -0.94 10.25
C ALA A 27 -1.65 -0.99 10.18
N THR A 28 -2.28 0.18 10.13
CA THR A 28 -3.74 0.29 10.09
C THR A 28 -4.22 0.27 8.64
N GLU A 29 -5.54 0.16 8.45
CA GLU A 29 -6.17 0.37 7.15
C GLU A 29 -5.72 1.68 6.46
N ILE A 30 -5.46 2.72 7.25
CA ILE A 30 -4.99 4.01 6.74
C ILE A 30 -3.55 3.89 6.21
N SER A 31 -2.67 3.15 6.90
CA SER A 31 -1.31 2.88 6.47
C SER A 31 -1.27 2.10 5.16
N ALA A 32 -2.14 1.10 5.03
CA ALA A 32 -2.32 0.31 3.80
C ALA A 32 -2.81 1.16 2.63
N ALA A 33 -3.87 1.95 2.82
CA ALA A 33 -4.41 2.83 1.77
C ALA A 33 -3.40 3.91 1.35
N ALA A 34 -2.67 4.49 2.31
CA ALA A 34 -1.60 5.44 2.04
C ALA A 34 -0.44 4.81 1.26
N ALA A 35 -0.19 3.51 1.45
CA ALA A 35 0.84 2.79 0.72
C ALA A 35 0.43 2.42 -0.71
N LEU A 36 -0.86 2.19 -0.93
CA LEU A 36 -1.42 1.83 -2.25
C LEU A 36 -1.64 3.01 -3.19
N ALA A 37 -1.95 4.21 -2.67
CA ALA A 37 -2.14 5.40 -3.50
C ALA A 37 -0.95 5.71 -4.45
N PRO A 38 0.32 5.68 -4.02
CA PRO A 38 1.46 5.85 -4.94
C PRO A 38 1.65 4.69 -5.91
N LEU A 39 1.27 3.47 -5.52
CA LEU A 39 1.32 2.29 -6.38
C LEU A 39 0.29 2.38 -7.51
N ALA A 40 -0.91 2.90 -7.19
CA ALA A 40 -1.95 3.26 -8.15
C ALA A 40 -1.46 4.33 -9.12
N ALA A 41 -0.90 5.42 -8.61
CA ALA A 41 -0.37 6.51 -9.43
C ALA A 41 0.81 6.11 -10.33
N ALA A 42 1.53 5.04 -9.97
CA ALA A 42 2.68 4.53 -10.72
C ALA A 42 2.34 3.34 -11.66
N SER A 43 1.06 2.94 -11.77
CA SER A 43 0.61 1.72 -12.44
C SER A 43 1.43 0.48 -12.04
N ALA A 44 1.82 0.43 -10.77
CA ALA A 44 2.72 -0.59 -10.21
C ALA A 44 1.92 -1.77 -9.61
N TRP A 45 1.06 -2.38 -10.42
CA TRP A 45 0.14 -3.45 -10.01
C TRP A 45 0.80 -4.60 -9.24
N GLY A 46 1.99 -5.04 -9.66
CA GLY A 46 2.70 -6.16 -9.02
C GLY A 46 3.10 -5.86 -7.58
N ALA A 47 3.49 -4.61 -7.32
CA ALA A 47 3.80 -4.16 -5.96
C ALA A 47 2.53 -3.91 -5.13
N ALA A 48 1.44 -3.45 -5.76
CA ALA A 48 0.14 -3.33 -5.11
C ALA A 48 -0.42 -4.68 -4.63
N LEU A 49 -0.32 -5.72 -5.47
CA LEU A 49 -0.71 -7.10 -5.12
C LEU A 49 0.16 -7.68 -4.01
N ALA A 50 1.47 -7.50 -4.07
CA ALA A 50 2.36 -7.96 -3.01
C ALA A 50 2.02 -7.30 -1.66
N LEU A 51 1.69 -6.01 -1.66
CA LEU A 51 1.27 -5.29 -0.46
C LEU A 51 -0.10 -5.80 0.05
N ALA A 52 -1.07 -6.02 -0.84
CA ALA A 52 -2.39 -6.55 -0.49
C ALA A 52 -2.30 -7.94 0.17
N GLU A 53 -1.45 -8.84 -0.33
CA GLU A 53 -1.21 -10.14 0.29
C GLU A 53 -0.57 -10.04 1.69
N VAL A 54 0.27 -9.03 1.93
CA VAL A 54 0.87 -8.79 3.25
C VAL A 54 -0.19 -8.31 4.24
N ILE A 55 -1.06 -7.40 3.80
CA ILE A 55 -2.18 -6.87 4.60
C ILE A 55 -3.17 -8.00 4.94
N GLU A 56 -3.54 -8.83 3.95
CA GLU A 56 -4.44 -9.97 4.15
C GLU A 56 -3.87 -11.00 5.13
N ARG A 57 -2.58 -11.33 5.00
CA ARG A 57 -1.89 -12.25 5.92
C ARG A 57 -1.85 -11.75 7.37
N ARG A 58 -1.92 -10.43 7.58
CA ARG A 58 -2.02 -9.83 8.92
C ARG A 58 -3.45 -9.74 9.44
N GLY A 59 -4.46 -10.17 8.68
CA GLY A 59 -5.86 -10.09 9.06
C GLY A 59 -6.40 -8.67 9.10
N LEU A 60 -5.71 -7.72 8.46
CA LEU A 60 -6.19 -6.36 8.29
C LEU A 60 -7.29 -6.37 7.23
N LEU A 61 -8.43 -5.76 7.54
CA LEU A 61 -9.54 -5.65 6.61
C LEU A 61 -9.12 -4.78 5.43
N LEU A 62 -8.98 -5.40 4.27
CA LEU A 62 -8.81 -4.69 3.00
C LEU A 62 -10.13 -3.96 2.72
N ASN A 63 -10.20 -2.68 3.06
CA ASN A 63 -11.36 -1.86 2.78
C ASN A 63 -11.52 -1.60 1.26
N SER A 64 -12.67 -1.06 0.86
CA SER A 64 -12.97 -0.75 -0.54
C SER A 64 -11.96 0.20 -1.18
N ALA A 65 -11.33 1.10 -0.41
CA ALA A 65 -10.31 2.02 -0.91
C ALA A 65 -9.02 1.29 -1.32
N VAL A 66 -8.63 0.23 -0.59
CA VAL A 66 -7.48 -0.61 -0.97
C VAL A 66 -7.74 -1.31 -2.31
N TYR A 67 -8.92 -1.90 -2.48
CA TYR A 67 -9.27 -2.57 -3.74
C TYR A 67 -9.38 -1.58 -4.90
N GLU A 68 -9.96 -0.39 -4.69
CA GLU A 68 -9.98 0.68 -5.71
C GLU A 68 -8.56 1.06 -6.13
N CYS A 69 -7.65 1.35 -5.18
CA CYS A 69 -6.27 1.69 -5.52
C CYS A 69 -5.51 0.51 -6.18
N ALA A 70 -5.78 -0.74 -5.80
CA ALA A 70 -5.17 -1.90 -6.45
C ALA A 70 -5.68 -2.09 -7.89
N ILE A 71 -6.96 -1.82 -8.15
CA ILE A 71 -7.55 -1.84 -9.49
C ILE A 71 -7.00 -0.67 -10.32
N GLU A 72 -6.87 0.52 -9.75
CA GLU A 72 -6.25 1.67 -10.41
C GLU A 72 -4.78 1.40 -10.75
N ALA A 73 -4.03 0.68 -9.90
CA ALA A 73 -2.66 0.28 -10.21
C ALA A 73 -2.54 -0.70 -11.39
N CYS A 74 -3.63 -1.38 -11.75
CA CYS A 74 -3.71 -2.29 -12.90
C CYS A 74 -4.04 -1.58 -14.22
N PHE A 75 -4.50 -0.32 -14.18
CA PHE A 75 -4.82 0.50 -15.35
C PHE A 75 -3.71 1.51 -15.66
#